data_AF-A0A7M1B272-F1
#
_entry.id   AF-A0A7M1B272-F1
#
_cell.length_a   1.000
_cell.length_b   1.000
_cell.length_c   1.000
_cell.angle_alpha   90.00
_cell.angle_beta   90.00
_cell.angle_gamma   90.00
#
_symmetry.space_group_name_H-M   'P 1'
#
loop_
_entity.id
_entity.type
_entity.pdbx_description
1 polymer ?
#
loop_
_entity_poly.entity_id
_entity_poly.type
_entity_poly.pdbx_seq_one_letter_code
_entity_poly.pdbx_strand_id
1 'polypeptide(L)'
;MQKAYNFAIFYFILFSLLLLLSSSVLFASKIGFTTEGVLTYYLGNETLFIAPKTPGGILKIVLPHIFAFGLFVMVTVHFLLFTHKKRTKELQLLTSALFILSFLEIFTPFAIINGFESLAFLKIFSFFFFEVVILYTLFILFKSILYD
;
A
#
# COMPACT_ATOMS: atom_id res chain seq x y z
N MET A 1 27.65 4.88 -3.70
CA MET A 1 26.85 5.25 -4.90
C MET A 1 27.17 6.67 -5.44
N GLN A 2 26.74 7.06 -6.66
CA GLN A 2 26.95 8.44 -7.16
C GLN A 2 26.13 9.45 -6.33
N LYS A 3 26.68 10.61 -5.97
CA LYS A 3 26.00 11.62 -5.10
C LYS A 3 24.60 12.00 -5.59
N ALA A 4 24.42 12.16 -6.90
CA ALA A 4 23.11 12.49 -7.50
C ALA A 4 22.05 11.42 -7.23
N TYR A 5 22.44 10.14 -7.22
CA TYR A 5 21.54 9.02 -6.94
C TYR A 5 21.08 9.00 -5.48
N ASN A 6 21.99 9.30 -4.55
CA ASN A 6 21.68 9.41 -3.13
C ASN A 6 20.65 10.52 -2.86
N PHE A 7 20.75 11.66 -3.54
CA PHE A 7 19.73 12.71 -3.47
C PHE A 7 18.38 12.26 -4.01
N ALA A 8 18.37 11.58 -5.17
CA ALA A 8 17.12 11.08 -5.75
C ALA A 8 16.41 10.09 -4.81
N ILE A 9 17.15 9.14 -4.22
CA ILE A 9 16.59 8.22 -3.23
C ILE A 9 16.10 8.97 -2.00
N PHE A 10 16.87 9.92 -1.46
CA PHE A 10 16.47 10.66 -0.27
C PHE A 10 15.12 11.35 -0.47
N TYR A 11 14.95 12.10 -1.57
CA TYR A 11 13.68 12.74 -1.87
C TYR A 11 12.57 11.72 -2.14
N PHE A 12 12.86 10.63 -2.84
CA PHE A 12 11.90 9.54 -3.03
C PHE A 12 11.39 9.00 -1.69
N ILE A 13 12.28 8.70 -0.73
CA ILE A 13 11.91 8.24 0.61
C ILE A 13 11.06 9.28 1.32
N LEU A 14 11.46 10.56 1.31
CA LEU A 14 10.72 11.64 1.96
C LEU A 14 9.28 11.73 1.44
N PHE A 15 9.10 11.77 0.12
CA PHE A 15 7.77 11.82 -0.50
C PHE A 15 6.98 10.52 -0.28
N SER A 16 7.65 9.37 -0.21
CA SER A 16 7.02 8.10 0.13
C SER A 16 6.47 8.09 1.55
N LEU A 17 7.22 8.64 2.52
CA LEU A 17 6.74 8.75 3.90
C LEU A 17 5.53 9.70 4.01
N LEU A 18 5.55 10.82 3.28
CA LEU A 18 4.40 11.72 3.21
C LEU A 18 3.17 11.04 2.59
N LEU A 19 3.37 10.27 1.52
CA LEU A 19 2.31 9.47 0.88
C LEU A 19 1.71 8.46 1.87
N LEU A 20 2.56 7.68 2.54
CA LEU A 20 2.12 6.67 3.51
C LEU A 20 1.36 7.31 4.66
N LEU A 21 1.89 8.36 5.28
CA LEU A 21 1.20 9.08 6.36
C LEU A 21 -0.16 9.63 5.90
N SER A 22 -0.22 10.22 4.71
CA SER A 22 -1.47 10.74 4.15
C SER A 22 -2.49 9.61 3.90
N SER A 23 -2.01 8.47 3.42
CA SER A 23 -2.81 7.26 3.24
C SER A 23 -3.38 6.75 4.57
N SER A 24 -2.55 6.65 5.62
CA SER A 24 -3.00 6.21 6.95
C SER A 24 -4.04 7.15 7.56
N VAL A 25 -3.83 8.47 7.44
CA VAL A 25 -4.81 9.47 7.89
C VAL A 25 -6.13 9.32 7.14
N LEU A 26 -6.09 9.19 5.81
CA LEU A 26 -7.29 9.00 5.00
C LEU A 26 -8.00 7.67 5.30
N PHE A 27 -7.25 6.59 5.50
CA PHE A 27 -7.79 5.29 5.86
C PHE A 27 -8.51 5.38 7.21
N ALA A 28 -7.87 5.96 8.22
CA ALA A 28 -8.45 6.18 9.54
C ALA A 28 -9.72 7.03 9.48
N SER A 29 -9.69 8.15 8.74
CA SER A 29 -10.79 9.12 8.74
C SER A 29 -11.98 8.72 7.88
N LYS A 30 -11.75 7.95 6.79
CA LYS A 30 -12.82 7.58 5.85
C LYS A 30 -13.37 6.18 6.05
N ILE A 31 -12.51 5.23 6.43
CA ILE A 31 -12.86 3.81 6.52
C ILE A 31 -12.84 3.36 7.98
N GLY A 32 -11.81 3.75 8.73
CA GLY A 32 -11.55 3.27 10.08
C GLY A 32 -10.79 1.95 10.10
N PHE A 33 -10.26 1.60 11.27
CA PHE A 33 -9.42 0.41 11.47
C PHE A 33 -10.19 -0.80 12.01
N THR A 34 -11.52 -0.76 11.97
CA THR A 34 -12.39 -1.85 12.42
C THR A 34 -13.07 -2.51 11.23
N THR A 35 -13.35 -3.80 11.34
CA THR A 35 -14.08 -4.54 10.30
C THR A 35 -15.47 -3.93 10.05
N GLU A 36 -16.14 -3.49 11.11
CA GLU A 36 -17.42 -2.77 11.03
C GLU A 36 -17.31 -1.45 10.25
N GLY A 37 -16.22 -0.68 10.44
CA GLY A 37 -15.98 0.54 9.68
C GLY A 37 -15.78 0.27 8.19
N VAL A 38 -15.02 -0.79 7.87
CA VAL A 38 -14.84 -1.27 6.49
C VAL A 38 -16.18 -1.66 5.86
N LEU A 39 -17.00 -2.46 6.55
CA LEU A 39 -18.31 -2.89 6.06
C LEU A 39 -19.25 -1.69 5.88
N THR A 40 -19.32 -0.79 6.87
CA THR A 40 -20.09 0.46 6.78
C THR A 40 -19.67 1.31 5.58
N TYR A 41 -18.37 1.41 5.30
CA TYR A 41 -17.85 2.18 4.17
C TYR A 41 -18.20 1.57 2.81
N TYR A 42 -18.12 0.25 2.68
CA TYR A 42 -18.31 -0.45 1.39
C TYR A 42 -19.75 -0.88 1.13
N LEU A 43 -20.44 -1.43 2.12
CA LEU A 43 -21.82 -1.92 2.05
C LEU A 43 -22.85 -0.85 2.45
N GLY A 44 -22.40 0.28 2.96
CA GLY A 44 -23.28 1.34 3.44
C GLY A 44 -23.84 1.05 4.83
N ASN A 45 -24.65 1.98 5.32
CA ASN A 45 -25.35 1.88 6.59
C ASN A 45 -26.55 2.83 6.57
N GLU A 46 -27.75 2.27 6.66
CA GLU A 46 -29.00 3.03 6.59
C GLU A 46 -29.16 4.01 7.75
N THR A 47 -28.74 3.62 8.96
CA THR A 47 -28.86 4.47 10.16
C THR A 47 -27.96 5.71 10.10
N LEU A 48 -26.84 5.60 9.38
CA LEU A 48 -25.90 6.68 9.13
C LEU A 48 -26.14 7.38 7.78
N PHE A 49 -27.18 6.99 7.04
CA PHE A 49 -27.50 7.49 5.70
C PHE A 49 -26.33 7.35 4.70
N ILE A 50 -25.55 6.28 4.82
CA ILE A 50 -24.42 5.98 3.93
C ILE A 50 -24.87 4.98 2.88
N ALA A 51 -24.81 5.39 1.61
CA ALA A 51 -25.13 4.49 0.50
C ALA A 51 -24.02 3.47 0.23
N PRO A 52 -24.36 2.21 -0.16
CA PRO A 52 -23.38 1.21 -0.58
C PRO A 52 -22.57 1.67 -1.78
N LYS A 53 -21.32 1.20 -1.87
CA LYS A 53 -20.48 1.44 -3.05
C LYS A 53 -20.93 0.54 -4.20
N THR A 54 -20.98 1.11 -5.40
CA THR A 54 -21.27 0.36 -6.62
C THR A 54 -19.99 -0.20 -7.24
N PRO A 55 -20.07 -1.26 -8.07
CA PRO A 55 -18.91 -1.79 -8.79
C PRO A 55 -18.19 -0.72 -9.63
N GLY A 56 -18.94 0.15 -10.31
CA GLY A 56 -18.37 1.28 -11.06
C GLY A 56 -17.70 2.33 -10.16
N GLY A 57 -18.23 2.54 -8.95
CA GLY A 57 -17.60 3.40 -7.94
C GLY A 57 -16.27 2.84 -7.44
N ILE A 58 -16.20 1.53 -7.17
CA ILE A 58 -14.95 0.85 -6.80
C ILE A 58 -13.95 0.88 -7.96
N LEU A 59 -14.38 0.61 -9.18
CA LEU A 59 -13.48 0.63 -10.35
C LEU A 59 -12.79 1.99 -10.55
N LYS A 60 -13.51 3.10 -10.33
CA LYS A 60 -12.94 4.46 -10.38
C LYS A 60 -11.84 4.69 -9.34
N ILE A 61 -11.88 4.00 -8.21
CA ILE A 61 -10.83 4.03 -7.18
C ILE A 61 -9.70 3.10 -7.60
N VAL A 62 -10.01 1.86 -7.97
CA VAL A 62 -9.04 0.81 -8.28
C VAL A 62 -8.16 1.17 -9.47
N LEU A 63 -8.72 1.75 -10.54
CA LEU A 63 -7.99 2.04 -11.78
C LEU A 63 -6.71 2.88 -11.56
N PRO A 64 -6.76 4.06 -10.91
CA PRO A 64 -5.54 4.80 -10.60
C PRO A 64 -4.65 4.10 -9.56
N HIS A 65 -5.21 3.28 -8.66
CA HIS A 65 -4.44 2.58 -7.64
C HIS A 65 -3.58 1.46 -8.23
N ILE A 66 -4.06 0.72 -9.24
CA ILE A 66 -3.25 -0.31 -9.92
C ILE A 66 -1.94 0.29 -10.45
N PHE A 67 -2.04 1.43 -11.12
CA PHE A 67 -0.86 2.12 -11.65
C PHE A 67 0.01 2.69 -10.52
N ALA A 68 -0.58 3.40 -9.56
CA ALA A 68 0.15 4.05 -8.48
C ALA A 68 0.90 3.04 -7.59
N PHE A 69 0.24 1.98 -7.13
CA PHE A 69 0.88 0.93 -6.32
C PHE A 69 1.91 0.16 -7.14
N GLY A 70 1.57 -0.23 -8.37
CA GLY A 70 2.49 -0.95 -9.25
C GLY A 70 3.78 -0.17 -9.48
N LEU A 71 3.66 1.12 -9.81
CA LEU A 71 4.82 1.99 -10.01
C LEU A 71 5.58 2.23 -8.70
N PHE A 72 4.88 2.50 -7.60
CA PHE A 72 5.51 2.78 -6.31
C PHE A 72 6.32 1.59 -5.80
N VAL A 73 5.76 0.38 -5.84
CA VAL A 73 6.47 -0.86 -5.47
C VAL A 73 7.63 -1.12 -6.43
N MET A 74 7.40 -0.99 -7.74
CA MET A 74 8.45 -1.21 -8.74
C MET A 74 9.64 -0.28 -8.52
N VAL A 75 9.43 1.03 -8.37
CA VAL A 75 10.51 2.01 -8.15
C VAL A 75 11.24 1.74 -6.83
N THR A 76 10.51 1.45 -5.75
CA THR A 76 11.10 1.15 -4.44
C THR A 76 12.04 -0.06 -4.51
N VAL A 77 11.56 -1.16 -5.09
CA VAL A 77 12.34 -2.39 -5.24
C VAL A 77 13.47 -2.20 -6.25
N HIS A 78 13.25 -1.45 -7.32
CA HIS A 78 14.26 -1.15 -8.33
C HIS A 78 15.46 -0.44 -7.70
N PHE A 79 15.26 0.52 -6.80
CA PHE A 79 16.36 1.17 -6.11
C PHE A 79 17.19 0.21 -5.24
N LEU A 80 16.59 -0.83 -4.66
CA LEU A 80 17.33 -1.85 -3.91
C LEU A 80 18.30 -2.65 -4.79
N LEU A 81 18.08 -2.74 -6.10
CA LEU A 81 19.00 -3.42 -7.02
C LEU A 81 20.35 -2.70 -7.18
N PHE A 82 20.45 -1.44 -6.76
CA PHE A 82 21.70 -0.68 -6.78
C PHE A 82 22.45 -0.75 -5.44
N THR A 83 21.84 -1.38 -4.44
CA THR A 83 22.47 -1.64 -3.13
C THR A 83 23.19 -2.98 -3.13
N HIS A 84 23.98 -3.26 -2.10
CA HIS A 84 24.63 -4.57 -1.93
C HIS A 84 23.65 -5.75 -1.80
N LYS A 85 22.34 -5.50 -1.64
CA LYS A 85 21.29 -6.52 -1.49
C LYS A 85 20.77 -7.12 -2.81
N LYS A 86 21.34 -6.72 -3.97
CA LYS A 86 20.89 -6.98 -5.35
C LYS A 86 20.45 -8.42 -5.71
N ARG A 87 20.79 -9.46 -4.93
CA ARG A 87 20.44 -10.87 -5.24
C ARG A 87 20.11 -11.71 -4.01
N THR A 88 19.58 -11.09 -2.96
CA THR A 88 19.24 -11.79 -1.73
C THR A 88 17.85 -12.43 -1.81
N LYS A 89 17.66 -13.58 -1.15
CA LYS A 89 16.32 -14.18 -0.95
C LYS A 89 15.38 -13.20 -0.24
N GLU A 90 15.93 -12.37 0.66
CA GLU A 90 15.23 -11.29 1.33
C GLU A 90 14.60 -10.32 0.33
N LEU A 91 15.35 -9.84 -0.68
CA LEU A 91 14.83 -8.94 -1.70
C LEU A 91 13.70 -9.57 -2.52
N GLN A 92 13.84 -10.86 -2.89
CA GLN A 92 12.78 -11.59 -3.60
C GLN A 92 11.51 -11.68 -2.74
N LEU A 93 11.65 -12.05 -1.46
CA LEU A 93 10.53 -12.14 -0.53
C LEU A 93 9.83 -10.78 -0.35
N LEU A 94 10.60 -9.70 -0.13
CA LEU A 94 10.05 -8.35 0.00
C LEU A 94 9.31 -7.92 -1.27
N THR A 95 9.88 -8.18 -2.43
CA THR A 95 9.26 -7.85 -3.73
C THR A 95 7.93 -8.57 -3.87
N SER A 96 7.92 -9.90 -3.69
CA SER A 96 6.69 -10.70 -3.77
C SER A 96 5.65 -10.26 -2.74
N ALA A 97 6.07 -10.02 -1.49
CA ALA A 97 5.17 -9.57 -0.44
C ALA A 97 4.51 -8.21 -0.78
N LEU A 98 5.28 -7.22 -1.24
CA LEU A 98 4.75 -5.91 -1.61
C LEU A 98 3.72 -5.99 -2.74
N PHE A 99 4.00 -6.77 -3.79
CA PHE A 99 3.05 -6.94 -4.90
C PHE A 99 1.79 -7.70 -4.48
N ILE A 100 1.93 -8.79 -3.70
CA ILE A 100 0.77 -9.54 -3.20
C ILE A 100 -0.09 -8.66 -2.29
N LEU A 101 0.52 -7.92 -1.37
CA LEU A 101 -0.23 -7.06 -0.46
C LEU A 101 -0.89 -5.90 -1.18
N SER A 102 -0.22 -5.29 -2.17
CA SER A 102 -0.82 -4.27 -3.04
C SER A 102 -2.05 -4.82 -3.76
N PHE A 103 -1.95 -6.02 -4.31
CA PHE A 103 -3.06 -6.68 -5.00
C PHE A 103 -4.24 -6.90 -4.04
N LEU A 104 -3.97 -7.45 -2.84
CA LEU A 104 -5.01 -7.67 -1.84
C LEU A 104 -5.66 -6.35 -1.41
N GLU A 105 -4.88 -5.30 -1.16
CA GLU A 105 -5.38 -3.97 -0.76
C GLU A 105 -6.36 -3.42 -1.81
N ILE A 106 -5.97 -3.49 -3.09
CA ILE A 106 -6.71 -2.91 -4.20
C ILE A 106 -7.99 -3.68 -4.52
N PHE A 107 -7.93 -5.02 -4.52
CA PHE A 107 -9.03 -5.85 -5.04
C PHE A 107 -9.98 -6.40 -3.98
N THR A 108 -9.59 -6.42 -2.69
CA THR A 108 -10.51 -6.81 -1.61
C THR A 108 -11.84 -6.05 -1.60
N PRO A 109 -11.90 -4.72 -1.90
CA PRO A 109 -13.16 -3.99 -2.03
C PRO A 109 -14.17 -4.61 -3.00
N PHE A 110 -13.72 -5.16 -4.13
CA PHE A 110 -14.61 -5.85 -5.06
C PHE A 110 -15.22 -7.10 -4.42
N ALA A 111 -14.45 -7.88 -3.68
CA ALA A 111 -14.97 -9.07 -3.03
C ALA A 111 -16.00 -8.72 -1.93
N ILE A 112 -15.72 -7.68 -1.13
CA ILE A 112 -16.64 -7.20 -0.08
C ILE A 112 -18.01 -6.82 -0.68
N ILE A 113 -18.04 -5.98 -1.72
CA ILE A 113 -19.33 -5.56 -2.32
C ILE A 113 -20.10 -6.68 -3.02
N ASN A 114 -19.45 -7.82 -3.29
CA ASN A 114 -20.09 -9.02 -3.87
C ASN A 114 -20.51 -10.04 -2.79
N GLY A 115 -20.57 -9.64 -1.52
CA GLY A 115 -21.11 -10.45 -0.42
C GLY A 115 -20.07 -11.23 0.40
N PHE A 116 -18.77 -11.09 0.11
CA PHE A 116 -17.71 -11.71 0.92
C PHE A 116 -17.29 -10.82 2.09
N GLU A 117 -18.21 -10.58 3.03
CA GLU A 117 -18.02 -9.65 4.15
C GLU A 117 -16.85 -10.02 5.07
N SER A 118 -16.55 -11.31 5.22
CA SER A 118 -15.41 -11.80 6.02
C SER A 118 -14.06 -11.26 5.54
N LEU A 119 -13.97 -10.83 4.27
CA LEU A 119 -12.77 -10.21 3.71
C LEU A 119 -12.56 -8.76 4.16
N ALA A 120 -13.48 -8.17 4.92
CA ALA A 120 -13.23 -6.90 5.60
C ALA A 120 -11.99 -6.96 6.51
N PHE A 121 -11.76 -8.10 7.17
CA PHE A 121 -10.52 -8.33 7.92
C PHE A 121 -9.29 -8.31 7.01
N LEU A 122 -9.39 -8.94 5.83
CA LEU A 122 -8.29 -8.98 4.86
C LEU A 122 -7.92 -7.59 4.35
N LYS A 123 -8.90 -6.67 4.22
CA LYS A 123 -8.66 -5.27 3.85
C LYS A 123 -7.79 -4.56 4.89
N ILE A 124 -8.09 -4.71 6.18
CA ILE A 124 -7.32 -4.11 7.27
C ILE A 124 -5.95 -4.75 7.38
N PHE A 125 -5.90 -6.08 7.33
CA PHE A 125 -4.65 -6.83 7.39
C PHE A 125 -3.70 -6.44 6.26
N SER A 126 -4.18 -6.43 5.01
CA SER A 126 -3.37 -6.07 3.85
C SER A 126 -2.87 -4.63 3.91
N PHE A 127 -3.69 -3.69 4.39
CA PHE A 127 -3.29 -2.29 4.60
C PHE A 127 -2.11 -2.18 5.58
N PHE A 128 -2.26 -2.66 6.82
CA PHE A 128 -1.21 -2.54 7.84
C PHE A 128 0.05 -3.34 7.48
N PHE A 129 -0.13 -4.54 6.94
CA PHE A 129 1.01 -5.37 6.58
C PHE A 129 1.76 -4.79 5.38
N PHE A 130 1.06 -4.16 4.42
CA PHE A 130 1.71 -3.40 3.36
C PHE A 130 2.52 -2.24 3.93
N GLU A 131 1.95 -1.44 4.84
CA GLU A 131 2.66 -0.32 5.49
C GLU A 131 3.93 -0.77 6.20
N VAL A 132 3.88 -1.86 6.98
CA VAL A 132 5.05 -2.37 7.68
C VAL A 132 6.14 -2.83 6.70
N VAL A 133 5.75 -3.61 5.67
CA VAL A 133 6.72 -4.15 4.71
C VAL A 133 7.33 -3.02 3.85
N ILE A 134 6.54 -2.04 3.41
CA ILE A 134 7.07 -0.92 2.63
C ILE A 134 7.94 0.00 3.48
N LEU A 135 7.58 0.29 4.74
CA LEU A 135 8.43 1.06 5.65
C LEU A 135 9.76 0.36 5.94
N TYR A 136 9.74 -0.95 6.16
CA TYR A 136 10.97 -1.74 6.31
C TYR A 136 11.84 -1.67 5.04
N THR A 137 11.21 -1.74 3.87
CA THR A 137 11.88 -1.64 2.57
C THR A 137 12.52 -0.25 2.38
N LEU A 138 11.79 0.82 2.71
CA LEU A 138 12.30 2.20 2.69
C LEU A 138 13.43 2.41 3.71
N PHE A 139 13.37 1.75 4.87
CA PHE A 139 14.44 1.78 5.87
C PHE A 139 15.72 1.11 5.37
N ILE A 140 15.64 -0.05 4.70
CA ILE A 140 16.81 -0.67 4.04
C ILE A 140 17.39 0.30 3.01
N LEU A 141 16.52 0.92 2.22
CA LEU A 141 16.95 1.86 1.19
C LEU A 141 17.63 3.10 1.80
N PHE A 142 17.08 3.65 2.88
CA PHE A 142 17.71 4.74 3.64
C PHE A 142 19.08 4.34 4.17
N LYS A 143 19.21 3.14 4.75
CA LYS A 143 20.49 2.61 5.24
C LYS A 143 21.52 2.52 4.11
N SER A 144 21.11 2.10 2.92
CA SER A 144 22.05 2.01 1.79
C SER A 144 22.64 3.36 1.39
N ILE A 145 21.90 4.47 1.53
CA ILE A 145 22.44 5.82 1.22
C ILE A 145 23.50 6.27 2.24
N LEU A 146 23.38 5.83 3.49
CA LEU A 146 24.27 6.24 4.59
C LEU A 146 25.55 5.40 4.65
N TYR A 147 25.47 4.12 4.30
CA TYR A 147 26.54 3.15 4.54
C TYR A 147 27.11 2.50 3.26
N ASP A 148 26.50 2.70 2.08
CA ASP A 148 26.95 2.19 0.76
C ASP A 148 27.33 3.33 -0.24
#